data_AF-A0A7V2ZFD6-F1
#
_entry.id   AF-A0A7V2ZFD6-F1
#
_cell.length_a   1.000
_cell.length_b   1.000
_cell.length_c   1.000
_cell.angle_alpha   90.00
_cell.angle_beta   90.00
_cell.angle_gamma   90.00
#
_symmetry.space_group_name_H-M   'P 1'
#
loop_
_entity.id
_entity.type
_entity.pdbx_description
1 polymer ?
#
loop_
_entity_poly.entity_id
_entity_poly.type
_entity_poly.pdbx_seq_one_letter_code
_entity_poly.pdbx_strand_id
1 'polypeptide(L)' 'MDNKINYILKKVKTPGQYINSEYNSETFSIYTKWNKQNVVKICLCFPDKYVIGMSNLGIEILYKLLNSHDDILCE' A
#
# COMPACT_ATOMS: atom_id res chain seq x y z
N MET A 1 -2.66 18.75 -0.72
CA MET A 1 -3.09 18.16 -2.01
C MET A 1 -3.25 19.29 -3.02
N ASP A 2 -2.50 19.29 -4.11
CA ASP A 2 -2.49 20.41 -5.07
C ASP A 2 -3.85 20.62 -5.76
N ASN A 3 -4.29 21.87 -5.89
CA ASN A 3 -5.57 22.23 -6.55
C ASN A 3 -5.68 21.71 -8.00
N LYS A 4 -4.54 21.60 -8.68
CA LYS A 4 -4.44 21.06 -10.05
C LYS A 4 -4.73 19.56 -10.10
N ILE A 5 -4.26 18.79 -9.12
CA ILE A 5 -4.47 17.33 -9.05
C ILE A 5 -5.95 17.03 -8.78
N ASN A 6 -6.57 17.75 -7.83
CA ASN A 6 -8.00 17.58 -7.54
C ASN A 6 -8.90 17.86 -8.74
N TYR A 7 -8.54 18.84 -9.57
CA TYR A 7 -9.27 19.14 -10.80
C TYR A 7 -9.16 18.01 -11.83
N ILE A 8 -7.98 17.39 -11.96
CA ILE A 8 -7.74 16.28 -12.88
C ILE A 8 -8.44 15.00 -12.39
N LEU A 9 -8.41 14.71 -11.08
CA LEU A 9 -9.06 13.53 -10.50
C LEU A 9 -10.56 13.49 -10.77
N LYS A 10 -11.25 14.64 -10.83
CA LYS A 10 -12.67 14.71 -11.18
C LYS A 10 -12.97 14.34 -12.64
N LYS A 11 -11.97 14.27 -13.51
CA LYS A 11 -12.11 13.97 -14.95
C LYS A 11 -11.76 12.53 -15.32
N VAL A 12 -11.22 11.75 -14.39
CA VAL A 12 -10.86 10.35 -14.64
C VAL A 12 -11.92 9.41 -14.07
N LYS A 13 -12.04 8.22 -14.67
CA LYS A 13 -12.76 7.12 -14.03
C LYS A 13 -11.94 6.61 -12.85
N THR A 14 -12.60 6.18 -11.78
CA THR A 14 -11.97 5.59 -10.58
C THR A 14 -10.82 6.43 -9.97
N PRO A 15 -11.04 7.72 -9.60
CA PRO A 15 -10.00 8.62 -9.09
C PRO A 15 -9.22 8.08 -7.89
N GLY A 16 -9.84 7.24 -7.05
CA GLY A 16 -9.20 6.57 -5.92
C GLY A 16 -8.04 5.63 -6.29
N GLN A 17 -7.86 5.27 -7.57
CA GLN A 17 -6.72 4.48 -8.04
C GLN A 17 -5.48 5.31 -8.37
N TYR A 18 -5.64 6.64 -8.47
CA TYR A 18 -4.56 7.56 -8.86
C TYR A 18 -4.04 8.38 -7.68
N ILE A 19 -4.58 8.11 -6.49
CA ILE A 19 -4.03 8.62 -5.24
C ILE A 19 -3.03 7.59 -4.73
N ASN A 20 -1.78 8.00 -4.54
CA ASN A 20 -0.71 7.16 -3.98
C ASN A 20 -0.89 6.94 -2.47
N SER A 21 -2.11 6.62 -2.05
CA SER A 21 -2.45 6.31 -0.66
C SER A 21 -3.01 4.89 -0.65
N GLU A 22 -2.14 3.90 -0.66
CA GLU A 22 -2.58 2.57 -0.23
C GLU A 22 -2.95 2.74 1.25
N TYR A 23 -4.21 2.49 1.60
CA TYR A 23 -4.70 2.69 2.97
C TYR A 23 -3.86 1.93 4.03
N ASN A 24 -3.11 0.91 3.60
CA ASN A 24 -2.23 0.10 4.45
C ASN A 24 -0.74 0.49 4.40
N SER A 25 -0.34 1.41 3.53
CA SER A 25 1.06 1.87 3.41
C SER A 25 1.45 2.86 4.52
N GLU A 26 0.47 3.61 5.05
CA GLU A 26 0.70 4.46 6.22
C GLU A 26 0.64 3.65 7.51
N THR A 27 1.77 3.14 7.95
CA THR A 27 1.98 2.89 9.38
C THR A 27 3.40 3.30 9.72
N PHE A 28 3.54 4.23 10.68
CA PHE A 28 4.79 4.74 11.27
C PHE A 28 5.87 3.66 11.52
N SER A 29 5.45 2.41 11.74
CA SER A 29 6.29 1.20 11.85
C SER A 29 7.10 0.87 10.59
N ILE A 30 6.52 1.00 9.39
CA ILE A 30 7.15 0.70 8.09
C ILE A 30 8.34 1.61 7.80
N TYR A 31 8.15 2.92 7.94
CA TYR A 31 9.23 3.91 7.77
C TYR A 31 10.39 3.68 8.77
N THR A 32 10.05 3.24 9.98
CA THR A 32 11.03 2.93 11.02
C THR A 32 11.83 1.66 10.69
N LYS A 33 11.17 0.64 10.08
CA LYS A 33 11.82 -0.60 9.65
C LYS A 33 12.64 -0.45 8.37
N TRP A 34 12.29 0.49 7.48
CA TRP A 34 12.98 0.71 6.20
C TRP A 34 14.50 0.92 6.33
N ASN A 35 14.92 1.62 7.39
CA ASN A 35 16.30 1.98 7.68
C ASN A 35 17.03 1.00 8.61
N LYS A 36 16.38 -0.07 9.09
CA LYS A 36 17.04 -1.10 9.91
C LYS A 36 17.89 -2.01 9.02
N GLN A 37 19.12 -2.30 9.46
CA GLN A 37 20.07 -3.12 8.67
C GLN A 37 19.71 -4.62 8.62
N ASN A 38 18.97 -5.12 9.62
CA ASN A 38 18.65 -6.55 9.76
C ASN A 38 17.15 -6.81 9.53
N VAL A 39 16.61 -6.34 8.41
CA VAL A 39 15.18 -6.54 8.05
C VAL A 39 15.08 -7.18 6.68
N VAL A 40 14.21 -8.19 6.56
CA VAL A 40 13.85 -8.83 5.30
C VAL A 40 12.79 -7.99 4.60
N LYS A 41 13.08 -7.55 3.37
CA LYS A 41 12.17 -6.77 2.54
C LYS A 41 11.41 -7.67 1.58
N ILE A 42 10.09 -7.58 1.60
CA ILE A 42 9.17 -8.42 0.82
C ILE A 42 8.26 -7.51 0.02
N CYS A 43 8.06 -7.84 -1.27
CA CYS A 43 7.06 -7.19 -2.11
C CYS A 43 6.02 -8.22 -2.53
N LEU A 44 4.74 -7.91 -2.28
CA LEU A 44 3.62 -8.75 -2.70
C LEU A 44 3.09 -8.26 -4.04
N CYS A 45 3.32 -9.02 -5.11
CA CYS A 45 2.80 -8.71 -6.42
C CYS A 45 1.56 -9.55 -6.73
N PHE A 46 0.44 -8.88 -7.02
CA PHE A 46 -0.75 -9.54 -7.55
C PHE A 46 -0.87 -9.26 -9.05
N PRO A 47 -1.08 -10.28 -9.89
CA PRO A 47 -1.11 -10.09 -11.35
C PRO A 47 -2.41 -9.44 -11.86
N ASP A 48 -3.41 -9.23 -11.01
CA ASP A 48 -4.69 -8.63 -11.40
C ASP A 48 -4.85 -7.20 -10.87
N LYS A 49 -5.67 -6.41 -11.55
CA LYS A 49 -6.02 -5.04 -11.15
C LYS A 49 -6.84 -5.11 -9.86
N TYR A 50 -6.20 -4.87 -8.73
CA TYR A 50 -6.87 -4.67 -7.45
C TYR A 50 -7.75 -3.40 -7.54
N VAL A 51 -9.05 -3.58 -7.80
CA VAL A 51 -10.03 -2.51 -7.69
C VAL A 51 -10.52 -2.47 -6.24
N ILE A 52 -10.54 -1.29 -5.63
CA ILE A 52 -11.14 -1.08 -4.30
C ILE A 52 -12.58 -1.65 -4.33
N GLY A 53 -12.82 -2.71 -3.54
CA GLY A 53 -14.09 -3.46 -3.51
C GLY A 53 -14.06 -4.86 -4.10
N MET A 54 -12.96 -5.31 -4.74
CA MET A 54 -12.76 -6.72 -5.11
C MET A 54 -12.09 -7.50 -3.97
N SER A 55 -12.53 -8.73 -3.74
CA SER A 55 -12.13 -9.60 -2.62
C SER A 55 -10.66 -10.04 -2.69
N ASN A 56 -9.70 -9.18 -2.33
CA ASN A 56 -8.31 -9.59 -2.13
C ASN A 56 -7.91 -9.53 -0.65
N LEU A 57 -8.82 -10.02 0.21
CA LEU A 57 -8.62 -10.18 1.64
C LEU A 57 -7.35 -10.99 1.95
N GLY A 58 -6.98 -11.94 1.09
CA GLY A 58 -5.74 -12.73 1.25
C GLY A 58 -4.47 -11.87 1.23
N ILE A 59 -4.37 -10.90 0.32
CA ILE A 59 -3.21 -10.00 0.27
C ILE A 59 -3.19 -9.08 1.47
N GLU A 60 -4.35 -8.58 1.89
CA GLU A 60 -4.46 -7.75 3.10
C GLU A 60 -4.02 -8.52 4.36
N ILE A 61 -4.44 -9.79 4.50
CA ILE A 61 -4.02 -10.67 5.60
C ILE A 61 -2.51 -10.91 5.54
N LEU A 62 -1.96 -11.28 4.39
CA LEU A 62 -0.53 -11.53 4.23
C LEU A 62 0.30 -10.29 4.55
N TYR A 63 -0.12 -9.12 4.06
CA TYR A 63 0.52 -7.85 4.34
C TYR A 63 0.54 -7.54 5.85
N LYS A 64 -0.61 -7.69 6.52
CA LYS A 64 -0.70 -7.49 7.98
C LYS A 64 0.14 -8.50 8.76
N LEU A 65 0.13 -9.77 8.37
CA LEU A 65 0.87 -10.83 9.04
C LEU A 65 2.38 -10.63 8.90
N LEU A 66 2.87 -10.34 7.70
CA LEU A 66 4.29 -10.08 7.46
C LEU A 66 4.75 -8.83 8.21
N ASN A 67 4.01 -7.73 8.14
CA ASN A 67 4.37 -6.49 8.84
C ASN A 67 4.23 -6.57 10.38
N SER A 68 3.56 -7.60 10.91
CA SER A 68 3.51 -7.87 12.35
C SER A 68 4.84 -8.34 12.94
N HIS A 69 5.74 -8.89 12.12
CA HIS A 69 7.07 -9.32 12.53
C HIS A 69 8.06 -8.15 12.52
N ASP A 70 8.85 -7.98 13.59
CA ASP A 70 9.74 -6.83 13.77
C ASP A 70 10.92 -6.78 12.78
N ASP A 71 11.28 -7.94 12.24
CA ASP A 71 12.38 -8.20 11.30
C ASP A 71 11.91 -8.30 9.84
N ILE A 72 10.62 -8.09 9.58
CA ILE A 72 10.04 -8.11 8.22
C ILE A 72 9.43 -6.76 7.90
N LEU A 73 9.70 -6.31 6.67
CA LEU A 73 9.09 -5.15 6.04
C LEU A 73 8.45 -5.60 4.72
N CYS A 74 7.13 -5.56 4.67
CA CYS A 74 6.37 -5.86 3.47
C CYS A 74 5.77 -4.57 2.90
N GLU A 75 6.18 -4.21 1.69
CA GLU A 75 5.68 -3.07 0.90
C GLU A 75 5.60 -3.42 -0.59
#